data_AF-A0A1V1PJZ6-F1
#
_entry.id   AF-A0A1V1PJZ6-F1
#
_cell.length_a   1.000
_cell.length_b   1.000
_cell.length_c   1.000
_cell.angle_alpha   90.00
_cell.angle_beta   90.00
_cell.angle_gamma   90.00
#
_symmetry.space_group_name_H-M   'P 1'
#
loop_
_entity.id
_entity.type
_entity.pdbx_description
1 polymer ?
#
loop_
_entity_poly.entity_id
_entity_poly.type
_entity_poly.pdbx_seq_one_letter_code
_entity_poly.pdbx_strand_id
1 'polypeptide(L)' 'MDRAALDLLHQCELARGRGSDFPTIWLTILRTHPLVTGLPGHEVRDGEALIVVRLLTGEKLASSPLGFRFI' A
#
# COMPACT_ATOMS: atom_id res chain seq x y z
N MET A 1 -1.97 -2.29 15.73
CA MET A 1 -2.35 -2.35 14.30
C MET A 1 -3.84 -2.55 14.20
N ASP A 2 -4.48 -1.68 13.44
CA ASP A 2 -5.91 -1.75 13.14
C ASP A 2 -6.24 -2.99 12.28
N ARG A 3 -7.38 -3.65 12.54
CA ARG A 3 -7.75 -4.90 11.84
C ARG A 3 -8.05 -4.65 10.36
N ALA A 4 -8.64 -3.52 10.01
CA ALA A 4 -8.93 -3.17 8.63
C ALA A 4 -7.65 -2.77 7.87
N ALA A 5 -6.66 -2.19 8.56
CA ALA A 5 -5.35 -1.95 7.96
C ALA A 5 -4.64 -3.28 7.60
N LEU A 6 -4.65 -4.26 8.51
CA LEU A 6 -4.11 -5.60 8.24
C LEU A 6 -4.81 -6.31 7.07
N ASP A 7 -6.14 -6.18 6.98
CA ASP A 7 -6.90 -6.74 5.85
C ASP A 7 -6.50 -6.08 4.53
N LEU A 8 -6.39 -4.75 4.51
CA LEU A 8 -5.94 -4.00 3.34
C LEU A 8 -4.54 -4.43 2.87
N LEU A 9 -3.60 -4.59 3.80
CA LEU A 9 -2.26 -5.11 3.48
C LEU A 9 -2.35 -6.49 2.83
N HIS A 10 -3.17 -7.38 3.40
CA HIS A 10 -3.34 -8.72 2.87
C HIS A 10 -3.97 -8.72 1.48
N GLN A 11 -4.96 -7.85 1.21
CA GLN A 11 -5.55 -7.71 -0.13
C GLN A 11 -4.53 -7.22 -1.17
N CYS A 12 -3.67 -6.27 -0.80
CA CYS A 12 -2.59 -5.81 -1.67
C CYS A 12 -1.58 -6.93 -1.98
N GLU A 13 -1.15 -7.68 -0.97
CA GLU A 13 -0.25 -8.83 -1.17
C GLU A 13 -0.89 -9.94 -2.01
N LEU A 14 -2.18 -10.23 -1.81
CA LEU A 14 -2.90 -11.20 -2.64
C LEU A 14 -2.98 -10.77 -4.10
N ALA A 15 -3.27 -9.49 -4.36
CA ALA A 15 -3.31 -8.95 -5.72
C ALA A 15 -1.93 -8.99 -6.38
N ARG A 16 -0.87 -8.64 -5.63
CA ARG A 16 0.52 -8.75 -6.08
C ARG A 16 0.91 -10.19 -6.40
N GLY A 17 0.55 -11.14 -5.53
CA GLY A 17 0.78 -12.58 -5.73
C GLY A 17 0.07 -13.13 -6.97
N ARG A 18 -0.99 -12.46 -7.46
CA ARG A 18 -1.67 -12.74 -8.73
C ARG A 18 -1.05 -12.04 -9.94
N GLY A 19 0.06 -11.32 -9.75
CA GLY A 19 0.77 -10.58 -10.80
C GLY A 19 0.25 -9.16 -11.04
N SER A 20 -0.56 -8.58 -10.14
CA SER A 20 -0.98 -7.19 -10.27
C SER A 20 0.14 -6.23 -9.87
N ASP A 21 0.47 -5.29 -10.76
CA ASP A 21 1.39 -4.19 -10.44
C ASP A 21 0.73 -3.13 -9.54
N PHE A 22 1.56 -2.27 -8.94
CA PHE A 22 1.09 -1.19 -8.07
C PHE A 22 -0.01 -0.31 -8.70
N PRO A 23 0.08 0.15 -9.97
CA PRO A 23 -0.99 0.97 -10.56
C PRO A 23 -2.34 0.25 -10.60
N THR A 24 -2.34 -1.06 -10.87
CA THR A 24 -3.54 -1.89 -10.88
C THR A 24 -4.10 -2.02 -9.46
N ILE A 25 -3.25 -2.31 -8.48
CA ILE A 25 -3.63 -2.40 -7.05
C ILE A 25 -4.16 -1.06 -6.54
N TRP A 26 -3.55 0.05 -6.96
CA TRP A 26 -4.01 1.39 -6.63
C TRP A 26 -5.43 1.64 -7.15
N LEU A 27 -5.67 1.38 -8.43
CA LEU A 27 -6.95 1.66 -9.06
C LEU A 27 -8.09 0.76 -8.56
N THR A 28 -7.78 -0.49 -8.22
CA THR A 28 -8.79 -1.51 -7.89
C THR A 28 -9.04 -1.66 -6.40
N ILE A 29 -8.02 -1.46 -5.56
CA ILE A 29 -8.07 -1.72 -4.11
C ILE A 29 -7.88 -0.41 -3.33
N LEU A 30 -6.72 0.25 -3.46
CA LEU A 30 -6.33 1.33 -2.55
C LEU A 30 -7.18 2.59 -2.73
N ARG A 31 -7.42 3.03 -3.97
CA ARG A 31 -8.14 4.28 -4.26
C ARG A 31 -9.58 4.28 -3.75
N THR A 32 -10.20 3.11 -3.66
CA THR A 32 -11.60 2.94 -3.21
C THR A 32 -11.69 2.58 -1.73
N HIS A 33 -10.56 2.30 -1.06
CA HIS A 33 -10.56 1.85 0.31
C HIS A 33 -10.73 3.01 1.29
N PRO A 34 -11.66 2.93 2.28
CA PRO A 34 -11.97 4.03 3.19
C PRO A 34 -10.79 4.41 4.11
N LEU A 35 -9.84 3.51 4.32
CA LEU A 35 -8.64 3.80 5.10
C LEU A 35 -7.59 4.60 4.33
N VAL A 36 -7.64 4.68 3.00
CA VAL A 36 -6.60 5.35 2.22
C VAL A 36 -6.87 6.85 2.19
N THR A 37 -5.87 7.64 2.58
CA THR A 37 -5.93 9.10 2.54
C THR A 37 -4.88 9.69 1.60
N GLY A 38 -5.37 10.48 0.65
CA GLY A 38 -4.53 11.16 -0.34
C GLY A 38 -4.03 10.26 -1.47
N LEU A 39 -3.05 10.78 -2.20
CA LEU A 39 -2.44 10.13 -3.36
C LEU A 39 -1.16 9.38 -2.97
N PRO A 40 -0.74 8.38 -3.76
CA PRO A 40 0.55 7.73 -3.56
C PRO A 40 1.68 8.75 -3.71
N GLY A 41 2.56 8.79 -2.72
CA GLY A 41 3.82 9.52 -2.74
C GLY A 41 4.99 8.60 -3.05
N HIS A 42 6.15 9.18 -3.31
CA HIS A 42 7.42 8.44 -3.41
C HIS A 42 8.32 8.83 -2.24
N GLU A 43 8.92 7.84 -1.60
CA GLU A 43 9.85 8.03 -0.50
C GLU A 43 11.06 7.11 -0.73
N VAL A 44 12.27 7.62 -0.49
CA VAL A 44 13.48 6.79 -0.54
C VAL A 44 13.85 6.44 0.90
N ARG A 45 13.89 5.16 1.21
CA ARG A 45 14.22 4.66 2.55
C ARG A 45 15.23 3.54 2.44
N ASP A 46 16.34 3.69 3.16
CA ASP A 46 17.47 2.74 3.13
C ASP A 46 18.02 2.47 1.70
N GLY A 47 17.92 3.48 0.81
CA GLY A 47 18.33 3.37 -0.59
C GLY A 47 17.29 2.71 -1.51
N GLU A 48 16.15 2.27 -0.99
CA GLU A 48 15.04 1.70 -1.77
C GLU A 48 13.99 2.80 -2.07
N ALA A 49 13.59 2.90 -3.34
CA ALA A 49 12.47 3.75 -3.73
C ALA A 49 11.14 3.04 -3.44
N LEU A 50 10.34 3.65 -2.57
CA LEU A 50 9.05 3.15 -2.10
C LEU A 50 7.93 4.02 -2.64
N ILE A 51 6.84 3.37 -3.03
CA ILE A 51 5.57 4.07 -3.23
C ILE A 51 4.80 4.00 -1.92
N VAL A 52 4.48 5.13 -1.33
CA VAL A 52 3.86 5.22 -0.01
C VAL A 52 2.47 5.81 -0.08
N VAL A 53 1.55 5.17 0.62
CA VAL A 53 0.15 5.60 0.75
C VAL A 53 -0.11 5.84 2.23
N ARG A 54 -0.60 7.03 2.57
CA ARG A 54 -1.01 7.33 3.95
C ARG A 54 -2.36 6.70 4.22
N LEU A 55 -2.52 6.17 5.42
CA LEU A 55 -3.81 5.72 5.92
C LEU A 55 -4.41 6.74 6.89
N LEU A 56 -5.74 6.69 7.03
CA LEU A 56 -6.51 7.54 7.95
C LEU A 56 -6.04 7.38 9.40
N THR A 57 -5.52 6.19 9.75
CA THR A 57 -4.95 5.88 11.06
C THR A 57 -3.60 6.57 11.32
N GLY A 58 -3.01 7.23 10.31
CA GLY A 58 -1.69 7.84 10.37
C GLY A 58 -0.54 6.91 9.96
N GLU A 59 -0.81 5.61 9.83
CA GLU A 59 0.15 4.62 9.32
C GLU A 59 0.44 4.86 7.82
N LYS A 60 1.63 4.48 7.36
CA LYS A 60 1.98 4.49 5.95
C LYS A 60 2.08 3.07 5.42
N LEU A 61 1.39 2.78 4.32
CA LEU A 61 1.55 1.55 3.55
C LEU A 61 2.56 1.82 2.43
N ALA A 62 3.69 1.12 2.45
CA ALA A 62 4.71 1.18 1.42
C ALA A 62 4.60 -0.01 0.47
N SER A 63 4.75 0.24 -0.83
CA SER A 63 4.90 -0.74 -1.89
C SER A 63 6.32 -0.67 -2.43
N SER A 64 6.96 -1.83 -2.54
CA SER A 64 8.26 -2.00 -3.20
C SER A 64 8.27 -3.28 -4.05
N PRO A 65 9.36 -3.55 -4.82
CA PRO A 65 9.47 -4.80 -5.58
C PRO A 65 9.33 -6.07 -4.71
N LEU A 66 9.65 -5.98 -3.42
CA LEU A 66 9.55 -7.08 -2.47
C LEU A 66 8.12 -7.30 -1.94
N GLY A 67 7.26 -6.29 -2.06
CA GLY A 67 5.85 -6.34 -1.64
C GLY A 67 5.40 -5.11 -0.87
N PHE A 68 4.27 -5.27 -0.20
CA PHE A 68 3.62 -4.27 0.64
C PHE A 68 4.02 -4.45 2.11
N ARG A 69 4.24 -3.34 2.81
CA ARG A 69 4.53 -3.32 4.25
C ARG A 69 4.15 -1.99 4.88
N PHE A 70 3.93 -1.98 6.19
CA PHE A 70 3.79 -0.74 6.95
C PHE A 70 5.15 -0.14 7.30
N ILE A 71 5.30 1.19 7.25
CA ILE A 71 6.56 1.90 7.55
C ILE A 71 6.41 3.10 8.47
#